data_AF-A0A7W3N2D6-F1
#
_entry.id   AF-A0A7W3N2D6-F1
#
_cell.length_a   1.000
_cell.length_b   1.000
_cell.length_c   1.000
_cell.angle_alpha   90.00
_cell.angle_beta   90.00
_cell.angle_gamma   90.00
#
_symmetry.space_group_name_H-M   'P 1'
#
loop_
_entity.id
_entity.type
_entity.pdbx_description
1 polymer ?
#
loop_
_entity_poly.entity_id
_entity_poly.type
_entity_poly.pdbx_seq_one_letter_code
_entity_poly.pdbx_strand_id
1 'polypeptide(L)'
;MKTLIVGGLLGAVAARAAYTALTRRPPGVGGRDGEEVWGRTNHRGEPVTLLEGPAFVAGAVAGGLAVPGLPGRVRAAALLAGTGAGVLGAYDDLAGSASSRGFKGHLGALARGEVTSGAVKILGIGATGLAAAAVAGSPAPTAAGRAFDAVTGGAVVAAAANLMNLFDLRPGRAIKVGLLAGAPLAATGPAQAAVVAAPLGAAVALLPEDLGERAMLGDAGANALGALLGLAAARLPRGPRLAVLAGLVGLNAASEFVSFTKVIAGNPVLNRLDMLGRRPPAAPPPAQPTAGEVAETA
;
A
#
# COMPACT_ATOMS: atom_id res chain seq x y z
N MET A 1 -3.33 4.94 -23.86
CA MET A 1 -3.64 6.20 -23.13
C MET A 1 -5.11 6.29 -22.70
N LYS A 2 -6.11 6.11 -23.57
CA LYS A 2 -7.55 6.17 -23.21
C LYS A 2 -7.94 5.28 -22.01
N THR A 3 -7.51 4.02 -21.98
CA THR A 3 -7.81 3.09 -20.87
C THR A 3 -7.22 3.56 -19.54
N LEU A 4 -6.02 4.14 -19.56
CA LEU A 4 -5.35 4.68 -18.37
C LEU A 4 -6.12 5.87 -17.80
N ILE A 5 -6.56 6.78 -18.68
CA ILE A 5 -7.36 7.95 -18.29
C ILE A 5 -8.72 7.51 -17.75
N VAL A 6 -9.47 6.70 -18.50
CA VAL A 6 -10.82 6.25 -18.10
C VAL A 6 -10.76 5.44 -16.80
N GLY A 7 -9.85 4.46 -16.71
CA GLY A 7 -9.69 3.66 -15.51
C GLY A 7 -9.24 4.49 -14.30
N GLY A 8 -8.33 5.45 -14.52
CA GLY A 8 -7.90 6.40 -13.49
C GLY A 8 -9.05 7.25 -12.96
N LEU A 9 -9.88 7.81 -13.84
CA LEU A 9 -11.06 8.58 -13.45
C LEU A 9 -12.08 7.72 -12.69
N LEU A 10 -12.34 6.49 -13.15
CA LEU A 10 -13.25 5.57 -12.47
C LEU A 10 -12.74 5.23 -11.06
N GLY A 11 -11.46 4.89 -10.92
CA GLY A 11 -10.83 4.62 -9.64
C GLY A 11 -10.86 5.84 -8.71
N ALA A 12 -10.55 7.02 -9.23
CA ALA A 12 -10.59 8.28 -8.50
C ALA A 12 -11.99 8.58 -7.96
N VAL A 13 -13.01 8.57 -8.82
CA VAL A 13 -14.40 8.85 -8.42
C VAL A 13 -14.90 7.85 -7.39
N ALA A 14 -14.66 6.55 -7.62
CA ALA A 14 -15.07 5.51 -6.69
C ALA A 14 -14.36 5.64 -5.34
N ALA A 15 -13.06 5.95 -5.32
CA ALA A 15 -12.30 6.18 -4.09
C ALA A 15 -12.81 7.40 -3.31
N ARG A 16 -13.06 8.54 -3.98
CA ARG A 16 -13.65 9.73 -3.33
C ARG A 16 -15.03 9.44 -2.76
N ALA A 17 -15.87 8.73 -3.51
CA ALA A 17 -17.20 8.36 -3.07
C ALA A 17 -17.14 7.45 -1.83
N ALA A 18 -16.27 6.43 -1.86
CA ALA A 18 -16.06 5.53 -0.73
C ALA A 18 -15.51 6.27 0.49
N TYR A 19 -14.48 7.11 0.32
CA TYR A 19 -13.91 7.90 1.39
C TYR A 19 -14.93 8.85 2.03
N THR A 20 -15.73 9.52 1.21
CA THR A 20 -16.80 10.42 1.70
C THR A 20 -17.88 9.64 2.45
N ALA A 21 -18.27 8.46 1.96
CA ALA A 21 -19.28 7.64 2.62
C ALA A 21 -18.77 7.10 3.97
N LEU A 22 -17.54 6.57 3.98
CA LEU A 22 -16.90 6.02 5.17
C LEU A 22 -16.64 7.06 6.24
N THR A 23 -16.17 8.25 5.87
CA THR A 23 -15.93 9.34 6.84
C THR A 23 -17.22 9.96 7.38
N ARG A 24 -18.32 9.96 6.61
CA ARG A 24 -19.64 10.40 7.10
C ARG A 24 -20.26 9.42 8.09
N ARG A 25 -19.99 8.13 7.95
CA ARG A 25 -20.50 7.07 8.81
C ARG A 25 -19.41 6.02 9.03
N PRO A 26 -18.42 6.32 9.90
CA PRO A 26 -17.34 5.38 10.20
C PRO A 26 -17.90 4.05 10.69
N PRO A 27 -17.58 2.92 10.02
CA PRO A 27 -18.12 1.63 10.43
C PRO A 27 -17.49 1.16 11.74
N GLY A 28 -18.31 0.85 12.73
CA GLY A 28 -17.89 0.20 13.98
C GLY A 28 -17.66 -1.30 13.80
N VAL A 29 -16.91 -1.91 14.72
CA VAL A 29 -16.63 -3.36 14.74
C VAL A 29 -16.70 -3.86 16.18
N GLY A 30 -17.42 -4.96 16.42
CA GLY A 30 -17.45 -5.61 17.74
C GLY A 30 -18.01 -4.74 18.88
N GLY A 31 -18.96 -3.85 18.57
CA GLY A 31 -19.56 -2.93 19.54
C GLY A 31 -18.74 -1.66 19.82
N ARG A 32 -17.58 -1.48 19.17
CA ARG A 32 -16.77 -0.26 19.23
C ARG A 32 -17.19 0.73 18.14
N ASP A 33 -17.16 2.01 18.46
CA ASP A 33 -17.49 3.08 17.51
C ASP A 33 -16.46 3.18 16.39
N GLY A 34 -16.88 3.59 15.20
CA GLY A 34 -16.00 3.64 14.03
C GLY A 34 -14.83 4.61 14.19
N GLU A 35 -15.02 5.74 14.86
CA GLU A 35 -13.91 6.67 15.15
C GLU A 35 -12.84 6.03 16.05
N GLU A 36 -13.23 5.17 16.99
CA GLU A 36 -12.30 4.43 17.84
C GLU A 36 -11.58 3.32 17.06
N VAL A 37 -12.32 2.64 16.18
CA VAL A 37 -11.81 1.53 15.36
C VAL A 37 -10.76 2.02 14.36
N TRP A 38 -11.06 3.12 13.66
CA TRP A 38 -10.27 3.64 12.55
C TRP A 38 -9.37 4.83 12.91
N GLY A 39 -9.52 5.42 14.10
CA GLY A 39 -8.70 6.53 14.57
C GLY A 39 -7.30 6.10 14.98
N ARG A 40 -6.28 6.86 14.57
CA ARG A 40 -4.88 6.66 14.94
C ARG A 40 -4.23 7.99 15.26
N THR A 41 -3.05 7.93 15.87
CA THR A 41 -2.20 9.10 16.10
C THR A 41 -1.03 9.08 15.14
N ASN A 42 -0.81 10.16 14.41
CA ASN A 42 0.27 10.26 13.45
C ASN A 42 1.62 10.53 14.14
N HIS A 43 2.68 10.62 13.32
CA HIS A 43 4.05 10.86 13.79
C HIS A 43 4.27 12.22 14.48
N ARG A 44 3.31 13.15 14.42
CA ARG A 44 3.31 14.46 15.11
C ARG A 44 2.44 14.46 16.38
N GLY A 45 1.80 13.34 16.73
CA GLY A 45 0.87 13.30 17.85
C GLY A 45 -0.56 13.76 17.51
N GLU A 46 -0.87 14.00 16.24
CA GLU A 46 -2.19 14.49 15.80
C GLU A 46 -3.10 13.32 15.35
N PRO A 47 -4.42 13.43 15.52
CA PRO A 47 -5.36 12.39 15.10
C PRO A 47 -5.44 12.27 13.58
N VAL A 48 -5.50 11.04 13.09
CA VAL A 48 -5.69 10.66 11.69
C VAL A 48 -6.65 9.49 11.58
N THR A 49 -7.34 9.36 10.45
CA THR A 49 -8.19 8.19 10.16
C THR A 49 -7.53 7.19 9.21
N LEU A 50 -7.73 5.89 9.46
CA LEU A 50 -7.32 4.80 8.56
C LEU A 50 -8.34 4.51 7.45
N LEU A 51 -9.45 5.26 7.37
CA LEU A 51 -10.52 5.03 6.39
C LEU A 51 -10.10 5.26 4.93
N GLU A 52 -8.95 5.90 4.70
CA GLU A 52 -8.36 6.04 3.38
C GLU A 52 -7.99 4.68 2.76
N GLY A 53 -7.52 3.73 3.57
CA GLY A 53 -7.21 2.37 3.11
C GLY A 53 -8.41 1.62 2.53
N PRO A 54 -9.49 1.41 3.29
CA PRO A 54 -10.73 0.82 2.77
C PRO A 54 -11.32 1.58 1.58
N ALA A 55 -11.26 2.93 1.59
CA ALA A 55 -11.70 3.74 0.47
C ALA A 55 -10.86 3.50 -0.81
N PHE A 56 -9.54 3.40 -0.66
CA PHE A 56 -8.64 3.05 -1.75
C PHE A 56 -8.98 1.67 -2.32
N VAL A 57 -9.14 0.65 -1.46
CA VAL A 57 -9.46 -0.72 -1.88
C VAL A 57 -10.77 -0.73 -2.68
N ALA A 58 -11.83 -0.11 -2.13
CA ALA A 58 -13.12 -0.02 -2.79
C ALA A 58 -13.02 0.70 -4.15
N GLY A 59 -12.31 1.83 -4.20
CA GLY A 59 -12.13 2.60 -5.42
C GLY A 59 -11.32 1.88 -6.50
N ALA A 60 -10.19 1.29 -6.11
CA ALA A 60 -9.31 0.55 -7.01
C ALA A 60 -10.01 -0.69 -7.60
N VAL A 61 -10.76 -1.42 -6.78
CA VAL A 61 -11.52 -2.61 -7.20
C VAL A 61 -12.71 -2.22 -8.08
N ALA A 62 -13.57 -1.32 -7.62
CA ALA A 62 -14.76 -0.90 -8.38
C ALA A 62 -14.36 -0.27 -9.72
N GLY A 63 -13.36 0.62 -9.71
CA GLY A 63 -12.80 1.20 -10.92
C GLY A 63 -12.20 0.13 -11.84
N GLY A 64 -11.42 -0.80 -11.29
CA GLY A 64 -10.79 -1.91 -12.01
C GLY A 64 -11.80 -2.84 -12.70
N LEU A 65 -12.92 -3.11 -12.02
CA LEU A 65 -14.05 -3.88 -12.56
C LEU A 65 -14.80 -3.15 -13.68
N ALA A 66 -14.67 -1.82 -13.80
CA ALA A 66 -15.30 -1.01 -14.84
C ALA A 66 -14.35 -0.66 -16.00
N VAL A 67 -13.04 -0.89 -15.88
CA VAL A 67 -12.06 -0.59 -16.94
C VAL A 67 -12.38 -1.38 -18.23
N PRO A 68 -12.53 -0.75 -19.41
CA PRO A 68 -12.81 -1.46 -20.65
C PRO A 68 -11.59 -2.27 -21.15
N GLY A 69 -11.84 -3.38 -21.84
CA GLY A 69 -10.81 -4.16 -22.53
C GLY A 69 -9.95 -5.09 -21.66
N LEU A 70 -10.19 -5.15 -20.34
CA LEU A 70 -9.51 -6.09 -19.46
C LEU A 70 -10.15 -7.49 -19.53
N PRO A 71 -9.40 -8.57 -19.86
CA PRO A 71 -9.95 -9.93 -19.88
C PRO A 71 -10.51 -10.33 -18.51
N GLY A 72 -11.59 -11.11 -18.49
CA GLY A 72 -12.29 -11.49 -17.25
C GLY A 72 -11.37 -12.12 -16.19
N ARG A 73 -10.45 -13.00 -16.61
CA ARG A 73 -9.44 -13.60 -15.71
C ARG A 73 -8.50 -12.58 -15.06
N VAL A 74 -8.16 -11.50 -15.76
CA VAL A 74 -7.29 -10.45 -15.22
C VAL A 74 -8.06 -9.56 -14.25
N ARG A 75 -9.35 -9.31 -14.51
CA ARG A 75 -10.26 -8.65 -13.55
C ARG A 75 -10.38 -9.48 -12.27
N ALA A 76 -10.62 -10.78 -12.40
CA ALA A 76 -10.72 -11.69 -11.26
C ALA A 76 -9.41 -11.72 -10.46
N ALA A 77 -8.25 -11.78 -11.13
CA ALA A 77 -6.96 -11.70 -10.47
C ALA A 77 -6.75 -10.37 -9.73
N ALA A 78 -7.12 -9.23 -10.35
CA ALA A 78 -7.01 -7.91 -9.72
C ALA A 78 -7.95 -7.76 -8.51
N LEU A 79 -9.18 -8.28 -8.62
CA LEU A 79 -10.14 -8.34 -7.52
C LEU A 79 -9.58 -9.16 -6.36
N LEU A 80 -9.04 -10.35 -6.63
CA LEU A 80 -8.43 -11.22 -5.62
C LEU A 80 -7.21 -10.58 -4.96
N ALA A 81 -6.29 -10.03 -5.75
CA ALA A 81 -5.08 -9.39 -5.23
C ALA A 81 -5.40 -8.13 -4.41
N GLY A 82 -6.19 -7.21 -4.96
CA GLY A 82 -6.52 -5.94 -4.31
C GLY A 82 -7.39 -6.13 -3.06
N THR A 83 -8.47 -6.92 -3.15
CA THR A 83 -9.36 -7.15 -2.02
C THR A 83 -8.72 -8.06 -0.98
N GLY A 84 -8.02 -9.12 -1.40
CA GLY A 84 -7.35 -10.04 -0.48
C GLY A 84 -6.28 -9.33 0.35
N ALA A 85 -5.39 -8.60 -0.31
CA ALA A 85 -4.36 -7.82 0.38
C ALA A 85 -4.98 -6.68 1.23
N GLY A 86 -6.03 -6.03 0.72
CA GLY A 86 -6.71 -4.95 1.44
C GLY A 86 -7.44 -5.41 2.71
N VAL A 87 -8.14 -6.54 2.65
CA VAL A 87 -8.83 -7.13 3.82
C VAL A 87 -7.83 -7.62 4.85
N LEU A 88 -6.74 -8.27 4.43
CA LEU A 88 -5.70 -8.71 5.35
C LEU A 88 -4.94 -7.53 5.97
N GLY A 89 -4.71 -6.46 5.19
CA GLY A 89 -4.15 -5.22 5.71
C GLY A 89 -5.09 -4.54 6.72
N ALA A 90 -6.38 -4.45 6.40
CA ALA A 90 -7.39 -3.91 7.32
C ALA A 90 -7.48 -4.77 8.60
N TYR A 91 -7.39 -6.10 8.49
CA TYR A 91 -7.34 -6.96 9.66
C TYR A 91 -6.14 -6.64 10.55
N ASP A 92 -4.94 -6.42 9.98
CA ASP A 92 -3.74 -6.05 10.75
C ASP A 92 -3.86 -4.66 11.38
N ASP A 93 -4.40 -3.69 10.62
CA ASP A 93 -4.71 -2.35 11.12
C ASP A 93 -5.62 -2.41 12.36
N LEU A 94 -6.63 -3.30 12.37
CA LEU A 94 -7.61 -3.42 13.44
C LEU A 94 -7.17 -4.33 14.60
N ALA A 95 -6.41 -5.39 14.32
CA ALA A 95 -5.98 -6.40 15.29
C ALA A 95 -4.66 -6.05 15.99
N GLY A 96 -3.86 -5.15 15.43
CA GLY A 96 -2.49 -4.87 15.89
C GLY A 96 -2.38 -4.24 17.27
N SER A 97 -2.16 -5.06 18.31
CA SER A 97 -1.40 -4.67 19.51
C SER A 97 0.09 -4.72 19.19
N ALA A 98 0.87 -3.72 19.63
CA ALA A 98 2.27 -3.43 19.25
C ALA A 98 3.35 -4.50 19.58
N SER A 99 2.99 -5.77 19.81
CA SER A 99 3.92 -6.84 20.15
C SER A 99 4.39 -7.61 18.92
N SER A 100 5.71 -7.57 18.68
CA SER A 100 6.48 -8.18 17.58
C SER A 100 6.46 -7.43 16.24
N ARG A 101 7.54 -6.67 15.96
CA ARG A 101 7.82 -6.06 14.66
C ARG A 101 8.90 -6.87 13.94
N GLY A 102 8.73 -7.13 12.64
CA GLY A 102 9.78 -7.63 11.74
C GLY A 102 9.57 -9.05 11.20
N PHE A 103 10.12 -9.32 10.01
CA PHE A 103 9.88 -10.57 9.26
C PHE A 103 10.40 -11.80 10.02
N LYS A 104 11.57 -11.67 10.65
CA LYS A 104 12.17 -12.73 11.50
C LYS A 104 11.33 -13.05 12.73
N GLY A 105 10.68 -12.04 13.32
CA GLY A 105 9.82 -12.22 14.48
C GLY A 105 8.60 -13.08 14.16
N HIS A 106 7.90 -12.76 13.07
CA HIS A 106 6.72 -13.51 12.64
C HIS A 106 7.05 -14.90 12.09
N LEU A 107 8.14 -15.04 11.32
CA LEU A 107 8.58 -16.37 10.85
C LEU A 107 9.09 -17.25 11.99
N GLY A 108 9.78 -16.67 12.97
CA GLY A 108 10.21 -17.38 14.17
C GLY A 108 9.01 -17.82 15.02
N ALA A 109 8.00 -16.98 15.17
CA ALA A 109 6.75 -17.33 15.84
C ALA A 109 6.01 -18.45 15.10
N LEU A 110 5.90 -18.36 13.77
CA LEU A 110 5.30 -19.40 12.93
C LEU A 110 6.07 -20.73 13.06
N ALA A 111 7.40 -20.69 13.09
CA ALA A 111 8.23 -21.89 13.30
C ALA A 111 8.03 -22.52 14.68
N ARG A 112 7.55 -21.77 15.67
CA ARG A 112 7.13 -22.26 17.00
C ARG A 112 5.66 -22.65 17.07
N GLY A 113 4.92 -22.58 15.97
CA GLY A 113 3.47 -22.85 15.93
C GLY A 113 2.61 -21.70 16.46
N GLU A 114 3.17 -20.53 16.71
CA GLU A 114 2.45 -19.34 17.19
C GLU A 114 1.82 -18.60 16.00
N VAL A 115 0.48 -18.53 15.97
CA VAL A 115 -0.26 -17.76 14.96
C VAL A 115 -0.31 -16.29 15.40
N THR A 116 0.58 -15.47 14.81
CA THR A 116 0.57 -14.00 15.00
C THR A 116 -0.22 -13.30 13.89
N SER A 117 -0.68 -12.07 14.11
CA SER A 117 -1.34 -11.27 13.05
C SER A 117 -0.41 -11.09 11.84
N GLY A 118 0.88 -10.88 12.08
CA GLY A 118 1.89 -10.82 11.02
C GLY A 118 2.09 -12.13 10.28
N ALA A 119 1.99 -13.29 10.93
CA ALA A 119 2.02 -14.59 10.25
C ALA A 119 0.78 -14.79 9.35
N VAL A 120 -0.41 -14.41 9.86
CA VAL A 120 -1.67 -14.42 9.07
C VAL A 120 -1.54 -13.50 7.86
N LYS A 121 -0.99 -12.30 8.03
CA LYS A 121 -0.76 -11.34 6.95
C LYS A 121 0.21 -11.88 5.89
N ILE A 122 1.37 -12.40 6.29
CA ILE A 122 2.37 -12.95 5.35
C ILE A 122 1.79 -14.13 4.57
N LEU A 123 1.18 -15.10 5.26
CA LEU A 123 0.62 -16.28 4.62
C LEU A 123 -0.59 -15.93 3.75
N GLY A 124 -1.48 -15.06 4.24
CA GLY A 124 -2.67 -14.63 3.52
C GLY A 124 -2.33 -13.82 2.27
N ILE A 125 -1.41 -12.85 2.35
CA ILE A 125 -0.97 -12.06 1.20
C ILE A 125 -0.22 -12.95 0.21
N GLY A 126 0.62 -13.87 0.69
CA GLY A 126 1.27 -14.88 -0.14
C GLY A 126 0.28 -15.77 -0.90
N ALA A 127 -0.73 -16.29 -0.21
CA ALA A 127 -1.76 -17.16 -0.79
C ALA A 127 -2.65 -16.42 -1.79
N THR A 128 -3.11 -15.22 -1.44
CA THR A 128 -3.92 -14.38 -2.34
C THR A 128 -3.12 -13.93 -3.56
N GLY A 129 -1.83 -13.60 -3.40
CA GLY A 129 -0.93 -13.30 -4.51
C GLY A 129 -0.73 -14.49 -5.45
N LEU A 130 -0.47 -15.68 -4.90
CA LEU A 130 -0.35 -16.91 -5.70
C LEU A 130 -1.64 -17.24 -6.46
N ALA A 131 -2.79 -17.15 -5.78
CA ALA A 131 -4.09 -17.37 -6.40
C ALA A 131 -4.36 -16.36 -7.52
N ALA A 132 -4.09 -15.06 -7.28
CA ALA A 132 -4.24 -14.03 -8.30
C ALA A 132 -3.33 -14.28 -9.52
N ALA A 133 -2.07 -14.67 -9.31
CA ALA A 133 -1.14 -15.00 -10.39
C ALA A 133 -1.58 -16.24 -11.19
N ALA A 134 -2.06 -17.28 -10.51
CA ALA A 134 -2.61 -18.47 -11.14
C ALA A 134 -3.85 -18.14 -11.99
N VAL A 135 -4.78 -17.34 -11.45
CA VAL A 135 -6.00 -16.89 -12.12
C VAL A 135 -5.69 -16.00 -13.32
N ALA A 136 -4.69 -15.11 -13.23
CA ALA A 136 -4.27 -14.26 -14.33
C ALA A 136 -3.81 -15.04 -15.57
N GLY A 137 -3.34 -16.29 -15.35
CA GLY A 137 -2.90 -17.23 -16.36
C GLY A 137 -1.45 -17.03 -16.79
N SER A 138 -0.88 -18.07 -17.39
CA SER A 138 0.49 -18.09 -17.89
C SER A 138 0.51 -18.47 -19.38
N PRO A 139 1.40 -17.86 -20.20
CA PRO A 139 1.60 -18.23 -21.59
C PRO A 139 2.44 -19.52 -21.74
N ALA A 140 2.95 -20.11 -20.65
CA ALA A 140 3.85 -21.26 -20.72
C ALA A 140 3.13 -22.52 -21.24
N PRO A 141 3.75 -23.27 -22.16
CA PRO A 141 3.12 -24.45 -22.77
C PRO A 141 3.03 -25.63 -21.80
N THR A 142 3.96 -25.76 -20.86
CA THR A 142 4.04 -26.90 -19.93
C THR A 142 3.39 -26.57 -18.58
N ALA A 143 2.90 -27.61 -17.89
CA ALA A 143 2.35 -27.47 -16.53
C ALA A 143 3.39 -26.92 -15.55
N ALA A 144 4.63 -27.42 -15.61
CA ALA A 144 5.74 -26.92 -14.80
C ALA A 144 6.05 -25.44 -15.07
N GLY A 145 6.00 -25.00 -16.33
CA GLY A 145 6.17 -23.59 -16.69
C GLY A 145 5.04 -22.71 -16.13
N ARG A 146 3.79 -23.18 -16.21
CA ARG A 146 2.65 -22.45 -15.63
C ARG A 146 2.73 -22.36 -14.11
N ALA A 147 3.16 -23.44 -13.44
CA ALA A 147 3.38 -23.44 -12.00
C ALA A 147 4.49 -22.45 -11.61
N PHE A 148 5.62 -22.46 -12.33
CA PHE A 148 6.71 -21.51 -12.11
C PHE A 148 6.26 -20.06 -12.28
N ASP A 149 5.47 -19.77 -13.32
CA ASP A 149 4.92 -18.43 -13.55
C ASP A 149 3.94 -18.00 -12.45
N ALA A 150 3.10 -18.91 -11.97
CA ALA A 150 2.18 -18.64 -10.85
C ALA A 150 2.95 -18.37 -9.56
N VAL A 151 3.96 -19.18 -9.22
CA VAL A 151 4.79 -19.00 -8.02
C VAL A 151 5.58 -17.69 -8.10
N THR A 152 6.27 -17.43 -9.20
CA THR A 152 7.05 -16.19 -9.35
C THR A 152 6.16 -14.96 -9.43
N GLY A 153 5.00 -15.05 -10.09
CA GLY A 153 4.01 -13.97 -10.12
C GLY A 153 3.40 -13.70 -8.74
N GLY A 154 3.06 -14.74 -7.99
CA GLY A 154 2.54 -14.62 -6.64
C GLY A 154 3.57 -14.02 -5.69
N ALA A 155 4.84 -14.42 -5.81
CA ALA A 155 5.95 -13.83 -5.06
C ALA A 155 6.12 -12.34 -5.37
N VAL A 156 6.00 -11.92 -6.64
CA VAL A 156 6.02 -10.49 -7.03
C VAL A 156 4.86 -9.73 -6.38
N VAL A 157 3.64 -10.27 -6.42
CA VAL A 157 2.46 -9.64 -5.79
C VAL A 157 2.68 -9.47 -4.28
N ALA A 158 3.10 -10.53 -3.60
CA ALA A 158 3.28 -10.50 -2.15
C ALA A 158 4.45 -9.59 -1.72
N ALA A 159 5.59 -9.66 -2.42
CA ALA A 159 6.74 -8.82 -2.11
C ALA A 159 6.49 -7.34 -2.40
N ALA A 160 5.69 -7.02 -3.43
CA ALA A 160 5.27 -5.66 -3.74
C ALA A 160 4.29 -5.11 -2.70
N ALA A 161 3.32 -5.92 -2.24
CA ALA A 161 2.41 -5.56 -1.16
C ALA A 161 3.18 -5.20 0.13
N ASN A 162 4.06 -6.11 0.59
CA ASN A 162 4.87 -5.87 1.78
C ASN A 162 5.79 -4.66 1.63
N LEU A 163 6.43 -4.49 0.47
CA LEU A 163 7.31 -3.34 0.23
C LEU A 163 6.53 -2.02 0.28
N MET A 164 5.32 -1.97 -0.27
CA MET A 164 4.49 -0.77 -0.22
C MET A 164 4.10 -0.40 1.21
N ASN A 165 3.79 -1.40 2.05
CA ASN A 165 3.56 -1.23 3.49
C ASN A 165 4.76 -0.59 4.19
N LEU A 166 5.99 -0.95 3.82
CA LEU A 166 7.22 -0.37 4.38
C LEU A 166 7.42 1.11 4.00
N PHE A 167 6.80 1.54 2.89
CA PHE A 167 6.80 2.95 2.49
C PHE A 167 5.69 3.76 3.16
N ASP A 168 4.67 3.14 3.76
CA ASP A 168 3.54 3.83 4.40
C ASP A 168 3.83 4.33 5.83
N LEU A 169 5.04 4.87 6.05
CA LEU A 169 5.49 5.37 7.36
C LEU A 169 5.47 6.90 7.46
N ARG A 170 5.17 7.58 6.36
CA ARG A 170 5.16 9.03 6.25
C ARG A 170 4.11 9.51 5.26
N PRO A 171 3.55 10.72 5.47
CA PRO A 171 2.46 11.25 4.66
C PRO A 171 2.73 11.20 3.15
N GLY A 172 1.83 10.56 2.41
CA GLY A 172 1.79 10.41 0.97
C GLY A 172 2.92 9.60 0.37
N ARG A 173 3.81 8.97 1.17
CA ARG A 173 4.99 8.29 0.64
C ARG A 173 4.62 7.05 -0.17
N ALA A 174 3.77 6.18 0.37
CA ALA A 174 3.33 4.98 -0.33
C ALA A 174 2.67 5.34 -1.67
N ILE A 175 1.77 6.33 -1.69
CA ILE A 175 1.14 6.81 -2.92
C ILE A 175 2.18 7.32 -3.93
N LYS A 176 3.14 8.16 -3.52
CA LYS A 176 4.20 8.65 -4.43
C LYS A 176 5.04 7.52 -5.00
N VAL A 177 5.46 6.56 -4.17
CA VAL A 177 6.20 5.37 -4.63
C VAL A 177 5.34 4.57 -5.61
N GLY A 178 4.06 4.38 -5.31
CA GLY A 178 3.10 3.73 -6.19
C GLY A 178 2.95 4.42 -7.54
N LEU A 179 2.95 5.75 -7.57
CA LEU A 179 2.91 6.53 -8.82
C LEU A 179 4.21 6.40 -9.62
N LEU A 180 5.36 6.49 -8.95
CA LEU A 180 6.68 6.36 -9.57
C LEU A 180 6.93 4.95 -10.12
N ALA A 181 6.38 3.91 -9.49
CA ALA A 181 6.46 2.53 -9.98
C ALA A 181 5.38 2.23 -11.03
N GLY A 182 4.15 2.69 -10.80
CA GLY A 182 2.98 2.36 -11.61
C GLY A 182 2.94 3.07 -12.96
N ALA A 183 3.41 4.32 -13.06
CA ALA A 183 3.39 5.05 -14.32
C ALA A 183 4.33 4.43 -15.39
N PRO A 184 5.59 4.09 -15.11
CA PRO A 184 6.43 3.33 -16.04
C PRO A 184 5.84 1.96 -16.36
N LEU A 185 5.26 1.28 -15.37
CA LEU A 185 4.64 -0.02 -15.58
C LEU A 185 3.45 0.07 -16.54
N ALA A 186 2.63 1.11 -16.44
CA ALA A 186 1.55 1.38 -17.40
C ALA A 186 2.07 1.57 -18.84
N ALA A 187 3.27 2.12 -19.00
CA ALA A 187 3.87 2.33 -20.31
C ALA A 187 4.38 1.03 -20.97
N THR A 188 4.55 -0.06 -20.20
CA THR A 188 5.04 -1.34 -20.75
C THR A 188 4.01 -2.10 -21.59
N GLY A 189 2.72 -1.74 -21.52
CA GLY A 189 1.70 -2.35 -22.36
C GLY A 189 0.25 -2.04 -21.94
N PRO A 190 -0.72 -2.28 -22.84
CA PRO A 190 -2.12 -1.97 -22.59
C PRO A 190 -2.71 -2.80 -21.43
N ALA A 191 -2.26 -4.04 -21.26
CA ALA A 191 -2.71 -4.90 -20.16
C ALA A 191 -2.25 -4.36 -18.80
N GLN A 192 -1.00 -3.90 -18.70
CA GLN A 192 -0.44 -3.30 -17.50
C GLN A 192 -1.14 -1.98 -17.19
N ALA A 193 -1.27 -1.11 -18.20
CA ALA A 193 -2.01 0.15 -18.07
C ALA A 193 -3.42 -0.06 -17.52
N ALA A 194 -4.15 -1.07 -18.01
CA ALA A 194 -5.50 -1.35 -17.59
C ALA A 194 -5.61 -1.91 -16.16
N VAL A 195 -4.60 -2.65 -15.67
CA VAL A 195 -4.53 -3.12 -14.27
C VAL A 195 -4.21 -1.96 -13.31
N VAL A 196 -3.27 -1.08 -13.67
CA VAL A 196 -2.81 -0.03 -12.75
C VAL A 196 -3.65 1.26 -12.83
N ALA A 197 -4.49 1.44 -13.86
CA ALA A 197 -5.25 2.67 -14.05
C ALA A 197 -6.11 3.05 -12.84
N ALA A 198 -7.00 2.15 -12.43
CA ALA A 198 -7.89 2.39 -11.30
C ALA A 198 -7.15 2.61 -9.96
N PRO A 199 -6.18 1.77 -9.54
CA PRO A 199 -5.46 2.01 -8.30
C PRO A 199 -4.65 3.31 -8.34
N LEU A 200 -4.00 3.68 -9.46
CA LEU A 200 -3.27 4.95 -9.52
C LEU A 200 -4.22 6.15 -9.44
N GLY A 201 -5.39 6.06 -10.09
CA GLY A 201 -6.43 7.08 -9.98
C GLY A 201 -6.98 7.22 -8.56
N ALA A 202 -7.28 6.10 -7.90
CA ALA A 202 -7.70 6.07 -6.50
C ALA A 202 -6.65 6.69 -5.58
N ALA A 203 -5.37 6.32 -5.75
CA ALA A 203 -4.26 6.85 -4.97
C ALA A 203 -4.10 8.38 -5.13
N VAL A 204 -4.13 8.89 -6.38
CA VAL A 204 -4.07 10.34 -6.64
C VAL A 204 -5.25 11.07 -6.00
N ALA A 205 -6.44 10.48 -6.04
CA ALA A 205 -7.64 11.10 -5.53
C ALA A 205 -7.64 11.23 -3.99
N LEU A 206 -6.94 10.36 -3.28
CA LEU A 206 -6.87 10.34 -1.81
C LEU A 206 -5.61 11.04 -1.26
N LEU A 207 -4.60 11.23 -2.12
CA LEU A 207 -3.34 11.91 -1.79
C LEU A 207 -3.46 13.23 -1.01
N PRO A 208 -4.46 14.12 -1.25
CA PRO A 208 -4.58 15.36 -0.49
C PRO A 208 -4.88 15.17 1.01
N GLU A 209 -5.62 14.13 1.38
CA GLU A 209 -5.93 13.80 2.78
C GLU A 209 -4.74 13.14 3.47
N ASP A 210 -4.00 12.28 2.76
CA ASP A 210 -2.77 11.67 3.25
C ASP A 210 -1.67 12.73 3.49
N LEU A 211 -1.37 13.55 2.46
CA LEU A 211 -0.40 14.64 2.58
C LEU A 211 -0.79 15.70 3.61
N GLY A 212 -2.11 15.91 3.77
CA GLY A 212 -2.69 16.79 4.78
C GLY A 212 -2.62 16.21 6.19
N GLU A 213 -2.14 14.98 6.35
CA GLU A 213 -2.09 14.27 7.62
C GLU A 213 -3.47 14.22 8.30
N ARG A 214 -4.53 14.03 7.50
CA ARG A 214 -5.92 13.84 7.99
C ARG A 214 -6.34 12.38 7.91
N ALA A 215 -5.81 11.66 6.94
CA ALA A 215 -5.97 10.23 6.81
C ALA A 215 -4.63 9.58 6.49
N MET A 216 -4.61 8.25 6.56
CA MET A 216 -3.46 7.44 6.20
C MET A 216 -3.97 6.21 5.46
N LEU A 217 -3.26 5.86 4.38
CA LEU A 217 -3.58 4.70 3.57
C LEU A 217 -3.62 3.40 4.40
N GLY A 218 -2.74 3.27 5.39
CA GLY A 218 -2.71 2.16 6.33
C GLY A 218 -2.28 0.85 5.66
N ASP A 219 -2.22 -0.23 6.44
CA ASP A 219 -1.87 -1.53 5.91
C ASP A 219 -2.91 -2.00 4.88
N ALA A 220 -4.19 -1.65 5.06
CA ALA A 220 -5.25 -1.93 4.10
C ALA A 220 -4.92 -1.39 2.69
N GLY A 221 -4.71 -0.08 2.56
CA GLY A 221 -4.50 0.52 1.25
C GLY A 221 -3.09 0.28 0.71
N ALA A 222 -2.06 0.29 1.56
CA ALA A 222 -0.67 0.10 1.12
C ALA A 222 -0.45 -1.31 0.56
N ASN A 223 -0.93 -2.36 1.24
CA ASN A 223 -0.82 -3.73 0.73
C ASN A 223 -1.63 -3.92 -0.55
N ALA A 224 -2.83 -3.35 -0.64
CA ALA A 224 -3.64 -3.43 -1.86
C ALA A 224 -2.99 -2.70 -3.05
N LEU A 225 -2.42 -1.51 -2.84
CA LEU A 225 -1.69 -0.77 -3.86
C LEU A 225 -0.48 -1.58 -4.36
N GLY A 226 0.33 -2.08 -3.43
CA GLY A 226 1.48 -2.92 -3.77
C GLY A 226 1.09 -4.21 -4.49
N ALA A 227 0.03 -4.88 -4.05
CA ALA A 227 -0.47 -6.11 -4.68
C ALA A 227 -0.95 -5.88 -6.12
N LEU A 228 -1.68 -4.79 -6.38
CA LEU A 228 -2.17 -4.45 -7.72
C LEU A 228 -1.03 -4.05 -8.67
N LEU A 229 -0.03 -3.31 -8.19
CA LEU A 229 1.18 -3.02 -8.96
C LEU A 229 2.01 -4.29 -9.21
N GLY A 230 2.15 -5.14 -8.20
CA GLY A 230 2.81 -6.44 -8.31
C GLY A 230 2.10 -7.36 -9.32
N LEU A 231 0.78 -7.35 -9.37
CA LEU A 231 0.01 -8.11 -10.36
C LEU A 231 0.29 -7.62 -11.79
N ALA A 232 0.38 -6.31 -12.00
CA ALA A 232 0.77 -5.77 -13.30
C ALA A 232 2.22 -6.15 -13.66
N ALA A 233 3.14 -6.14 -12.70
CA ALA A 233 4.53 -6.54 -12.90
C ALA A 233 4.69 -8.06 -13.13
N ALA A 234 3.87 -8.89 -12.52
CA ALA A 234 3.84 -10.35 -12.71
C ALA A 234 3.49 -10.76 -14.16
N ARG A 235 2.93 -9.82 -14.94
CA ARG A 235 2.59 -10.00 -16.36
C ARG A 235 3.69 -9.53 -17.31
N LEU A 236 4.80 -9.02 -16.81
CA LEU A 236 5.97 -8.73 -17.63
C LEU A 236 6.56 -10.02 -18.21
N PRO A 237 7.35 -9.94 -19.31
CA PRO A 237 8.13 -11.06 -19.78
C PRO A 237 9.04 -11.62 -18.67
N ARG A 238 9.40 -12.90 -18.78
CA ARG A 238 10.09 -13.64 -17.71
C ARG A 238 11.33 -12.91 -17.18
N GLY A 239 12.20 -12.39 -18.05
CA GLY A 239 13.41 -11.66 -17.66
C GLY A 239 13.11 -10.44 -16.77
N PRO A 240 12.40 -9.41 -17.29
CA PRO A 240 12.00 -8.26 -16.51
C PRO A 240 11.20 -8.61 -15.23
N ARG A 241 10.32 -9.61 -15.28
CA ARG A 241 9.58 -10.06 -14.10
C ARG A 241 10.50 -10.59 -13.00
N LEU A 242 11.50 -11.41 -13.35
CA LEU A 242 12.49 -11.93 -12.41
C LEU A 242 13.41 -10.82 -11.87
N ALA A 243 13.75 -9.83 -12.69
CA ALA A 243 14.49 -8.66 -12.23
C ALA A 243 13.68 -7.83 -11.22
N VAL A 244 12.39 -7.61 -11.48
CA VAL A 244 11.48 -6.96 -10.51
C VAL A 244 11.40 -7.78 -9.22
N LEU A 245 11.21 -9.10 -9.31
CA LEU A 245 11.17 -9.96 -8.13
C LEU A 245 12.46 -9.87 -7.31
N ALA A 246 13.62 -9.94 -7.96
CA ALA A 246 14.92 -9.82 -7.31
C ALA A 246 15.07 -8.45 -6.60
N GLY A 247 14.66 -7.36 -7.26
CA GLY A 247 14.65 -6.03 -6.66
C GLY A 247 13.71 -5.92 -5.45
N LEU A 248 12.49 -6.44 -5.56
CA LEU A 248 11.52 -6.47 -4.47
C LEU A 248 12.05 -7.28 -3.28
N VAL A 249 12.57 -8.49 -3.51
CA VAL A 249 13.15 -9.34 -2.46
C VAL A 249 14.37 -8.65 -1.83
N GLY A 250 15.25 -8.06 -2.64
CA GLY A 250 16.42 -7.32 -2.17
C GLY A 250 16.05 -6.12 -1.29
N LEU A 251 15.03 -5.35 -1.67
CA LEU A 251 14.53 -4.23 -0.87
C LEU A 251 13.90 -4.71 0.44
N ASN A 252 13.04 -5.73 0.39
CA ASN A 252 12.45 -6.31 1.61
C ASN A 252 13.53 -6.90 2.56
N ALA A 253 14.59 -7.51 2.01
CA ALA A 253 15.71 -7.95 2.83
C ALA A 253 16.50 -6.78 3.41
N ALA A 254 16.74 -5.73 2.61
CA ALA A 254 17.46 -4.54 3.05
C ALA A 254 16.71 -3.78 4.16
N SER A 255 15.37 -3.79 4.18
CA SER A 255 14.59 -3.08 5.20
C SER A 255 14.77 -3.63 6.62
N GLU A 256 15.25 -4.87 6.76
CA GLU A 256 15.57 -5.46 8.07
C GLU A 256 16.85 -4.85 8.68
N PHE A 257 17.72 -4.27 7.85
CA PHE A 257 19.01 -3.73 8.28
C PHE A 257 19.10 -2.21 8.11
N VAL A 258 18.33 -1.64 7.18
CA VAL A 258 18.41 -0.24 6.78
C VAL A 258 17.02 0.40 6.85
N SER A 259 16.94 1.54 7.52
CA SER A 259 15.71 2.34 7.52
C SER A 259 15.58 3.11 6.21
N PHE A 260 14.59 2.76 5.38
CA PHE A 260 14.28 3.51 4.17
C PHE A 260 13.99 4.98 4.44
N THR A 261 13.34 5.30 5.57
CA THR A 261 13.14 6.68 6.00
C THR A 261 14.47 7.43 6.15
N LYS A 262 15.48 6.82 6.77
CA LYS A 262 16.82 7.44 6.92
C LYS A 262 17.52 7.58 5.57
N VAL A 263 17.45 6.57 4.71
CA VAL A 263 18.05 6.62 3.36
C VAL A 263 17.42 7.72 2.52
N ILE A 264 16.09 7.81 2.51
CA ILE A 264 15.35 8.85 1.78
C ILE A 264 15.71 10.23 2.31
N ALA A 265 15.73 10.42 3.63
CA ALA A 265 16.06 11.72 4.25
C ALA A 265 17.51 12.14 3.98
N GLY A 266 18.45 11.18 3.89
CA GLY A 266 19.87 11.43 3.63
C GLY A 266 20.20 11.72 2.17
N ASN A 267 19.29 11.47 1.22
CA ASN A 267 19.50 11.75 -0.20
C ASN A 267 18.72 13.01 -0.63
N PRO A 268 19.38 14.08 -1.13
CA PRO A 268 18.70 15.35 -1.43
C PRO A 268 17.53 15.24 -2.42
N VAL A 269 17.66 14.40 -3.45
CA VAL A 269 16.63 14.22 -4.48
C VAL A 269 15.45 13.44 -3.93
N LEU A 270 15.71 12.31 -3.26
CA LEU A 270 14.66 11.49 -2.65
C LEU A 270 13.95 12.25 -1.56
N ASN A 271 14.68 12.99 -0.71
CA ASN A 271 14.10 13.81 0.34
C ASN A 271 13.20 14.91 -0.25
N ARG A 272 13.61 15.57 -1.34
CA ARG A 272 12.78 16.57 -2.02
C ARG A 272 11.46 15.99 -2.54
N LEU A 273 11.51 14.80 -3.15
CA LEU A 273 10.31 14.10 -3.61
C LEU A 273 9.42 13.66 -2.43
N ASP A 274 10.04 13.15 -1.36
CA ASP A 274 9.36 12.69 -0.16
C ASP A 274 8.65 13.85 0.56
N MET A 275 9.27 15.02 0.62
CA MET A 275 8.72 16.23 1.24
C MET A 275 7.72 17.00 0.37
N LEU A 276 7.71 16.78 -0.96
CA LEU A 276 6.81 17.48 -1.88
C LEU A 276 5.34 17.36 -1.45
N GLY A 277 4.68 18.48 -1.18
CA GLY A 277 3.26 18.54 -0.79
C GLY A 277 2.96 18.15 0.66
N ARG A 278 3.97 17.78 1.48
CA ARG A 278 3.77 17.56 2.91
C ARG A 278 3.60 18.88 3.67
N ARG A 279 2.95 18.80 4.83
CA ARG A 279 2.93 19.89 5.81
C ARG A 279 4.35 20.27 6.22
N PRO A 280 4.65 21.58 6.41
CA PRO A 280 5.93 22.03 6.94
C PRO A 280 6.27 21.34 8.27
N PRO A 281 7.55 21.21 8.64
CA PRO A 281 7.93 20.82 9.99
C PRO A 281 7.25 21.75 11.01
N ALA A 282 6.80 21.19 12.13
CA ALA A 282 6.29 22.00 13.23
C ALA A 282 7.41 22.95 13.68
N ALA A 283 7.06 24.20 13.97
CA ALA A 283 8.00 25.14 14.55
C ALA A 283 8.51 24.56 15.89
N PRO A 284 9.79 24.77 16.25
CA PRO A 284 10.26 24.44 17.58
C PRO A 284 9.35 25.11 18.61
N PRO A 285 9.04 24.45 19.74
CA PRO A 285 8.32 25.13 20.81
C PRO A 285 9.08 26.41 21.18
N PRO A 286 8.38 27.52 21.48
CA PRO A 286 9.04 28.75 21.90
C PRO A 286 9.96 28.43 23.08
N ALA A 287 11.18 28.98 23.05
CA ALA A 287 12.13 28.83 24.13
C ALA A 287 11.43 29.21 25.43
N GLN A 288 11.38 28.30 26.41
CA GLN A 288 10.83 28.66 27.71
C GLN A 288 11.69 29.80 28.26
N PRO A 289 11.08 30.89 28.74
CA PRO A 289 11.84 31.97 29.35
C PRO A 289 12.68 31.37 30.48
N THR A 290 13.99 31.51 30.37
CA THR A 290 14.90 31.13 31.44
C THR A 290 14.49 31.89 32.69
N ALA A 291 14.39 31.20 33.81
CA ALA A 291 13.92 31.73 35.10
C ALA A 291 14.76 32.90 35.69
N GLY A 292 15.70 33.47 34.92
CA GLY A 292 16.52 34.62 35.29
C GLY A 292 16.00 35.98 34.81
N GLU A 293 15.03 36.06 33.89
CA GLU A 293 14.57 37.35 33.32
C GLU A 293 13.41 38.01 34.08
N VAL A 294 12.85 37.35 35.09
CA VAL A 294 11.78 37.93 35.95
C VAL A 294 12.37 38.66 37.17
N ALA A 295 13.68 38.63 37.37
CA ALA A 295 14.34 39.21 38.54
C ALA A 295 14.85 40.66 38.36
N GLU A 296 14.73 41.26 37.17
CA GLU A 296 15.35 42.58 36.90
C GLU A 296 14.34 43.76 36.79
N THR A 297 13.07 43.55 37.15
CA THR A 297 12.05 44.63 37.16
C THR A 297 11.23 44.71 38.45
N ALA A 298 11.87 44.51 39.62
CA ALA A 298 11.28 44.82 40.92
C ALA A 298 12.10 45.90 41.64
#